data_AF-A0A366I8Y4-F1
#
_entry.id   AF-A0A366I8Y4-F1
#
_cell.length_a   1.000
_cell.length_b   1.000
_cell.length_c   1.000
_cell.angle_alpha   90.00
_cell.angle_beta   90.00
_cell.angle_gamma   90.00
#
_symmetry.space_group_name_H-M   'P 1'
#
loop_
_entity.id
_entity.type
_entity.pdbx_description
1 polymer ?
#
loop_
_entity_poly.entity_id
_entity_poly.type
_entity_poly.pdbx_seq_one_letter_code
_entity_poly.pdbx_strand_id
1 'polypeptide(L)'
;MIYQSVAWSDPRLPSKTTTAAPYLLAGAPTFDQTIVQFRTRFNLSNPTLPIGEFRVVDTSNAASLLTRAASKINDHLYASTALEKGTGKIKTLQITWLPQQEESEAARKLAISYMAALSRAFSPSLTEEQSVAKVTELLTKGKGQRFYQQTEGAMRCVVADNGEKGLTFAVEPIKLTLSEP
;
A
#
# COMPACT_ATOMS: atom_id res chain seq x y z
N MET A 1 45.04 -45.67 6.93
CA MET A 1 43.60 -45.68 7.32
C MET A 1 43.19 -44.27 7.72
N ILE A 2 42.44 -43.63 6.82
CA ILE A 2 41.37 -42.62 6.98
C ILE A 2 41.56 -41.48 8.02
N TYR A 3 41.86 -40.28 7.50
CA TYR A 3 41.64 -39.00 8.16
C TYR A 3 40.13 -38.73 8.27
N GLN A 4 39.63 -38.40 9.47
CA GLN A 4 38.27 -37.90 9.65
C GLN A 4 38.22 -36.41 9.32
N SER A 5 37.41 -36.05 8.32
CA SER A 5 37.09 -34.66 7.97
C SER A 5 36.02 -34.11 8.91
N VAL A 6 36.30 -32.95 9.48
CA VAL A 6 35.36 -32.11 10.23
C VAL A 6 34.24 -31.65 9.31
N ALA A 7 33.00 -32.06 9.59
CA ALA A 7 31.81 -31.49 8.97
C ALA A 7 31.32 -30.33 9.85
N TRP A 8 31.69 -29.11 9.49
CA TRP A 8 31.05 -27.91 10.02
C TRP A 8 29.63 -27.87 9.47
N SER A 9 28.64 -28.03 10.34
CA SER A 9 27.24 -27.77 9.99
C SER A 9 27.10 -26.27 9.74
N ASP A 10 26.94 -25.89 8.48
CA ASP A 10 26.53 -24.55 8.06
C ASP A 10 25.13 -24.27 8.66
N PRO A 11 24.94 -23.26 9.53
CA PRO A 11 23.62 -22.90 10.00
C PRO A 11 22.86 -22.34 8.80
N ARG A 12 22.00 -23.18 8.21
CA ARG A 12 21.05 -22.77 7.16
C ARG A 12 20.32 -21.52 7.64
N LEU A 13 20.71 -20.37 7.10
CA LEU A 13 19.97 -19.13 7.26
C LEU A 13 18.52 -19.42 6.84
N PRO A 14 17.52 -19.01 7.62
CA PRO A 14 16.13 -19.23 7.25
C PRO A 14 15.93 -18.61 5.86
N SER A 15 15.48 -19.42 4.91
CA SER A 15 15.13 -18.97 3.57
C SER A 15 14.16 -17.81 3.71
N LYS A 16 14.53 -16.65 3.16
CA LYS A 16 13.71 -15.44 3.11
C LYS A 16 12.45 -15.75 2.29
N THR A 17 11.45 -16.36 2.92
CA THR A 17 10.14 -16.61 2.31
C THR A 17 9.57 -15.25 1.95
N THR A 18 9.61 -14.94 0.65
CA THR A 18 8.97 -13.75 0.12
C THR A 18 7.49 -14.05 0.12
N THR A 19 6.83 -13.81 1.26
CA THR A 19 5.37 -13.89 1.35
C THR A 19 4.82 -12.91 0.33
N ALA A 20 4.10 -13.42 -0.67
CA ALA A 20 3.45 -12.61 -1.67
C ALA A 20 2.48 -11.62 -1.00
N ALA A 21 2.34 -10.42 -1.57
CA ALA A 21 1.42 -9.43 -1.01
C ALA A 21 -0.03 -9.98 -1.02
N PRO A 22 -0.82 -9.82 0.05
CA PRO A 22 -2.09 -10.54 0.19
C PRO A 22 -3.11 -10.27 -0.92
N TYR A 23 -3.12 -9.07 -1.49
CA TYR A 23 -4.00 -8.71 -2.62
C TYR A 23 -3.67 -9.44 -3.93
N LEU A 24 -2.52 -10.12 -4.01
CA LEU A 24 -2.12 -10.95 -5.15
C LEU A 24 -2.68 -12.38 -5.06
N LEU A 25 -3.21 -12.78 -3.90
CA LEU A 25 -3.72 -14.13 -3.70
C LEU A 25 -5.04 -14.35 -4.45
N ALA A 26 -5.25 -15.57 -4.95
CA ALA A 26 -6.53 -15.96 -5.53
C ALA A 26 -7.65 -15.82 -4.48
N GLY A 27 -8.78 -15.23 -4.89
CA GLY A 27 -9.89 -14.95 -3.98
C GLY A 27 -9.62 -13.82 -2.97
N ALA A 28 -8.53 -13.05 -3.12
CA ALA A 28 -8.31 -11.86 -2.32
C ALA A 28 -9.50 -10.89 -2.45
N PRO A 29 -9.96 -10.31 -1.34
CA PRO A 29 -11.14 -9.44 -1.34
C PRO A 29 -10.92 -8.17 -2.15
N THR A 30 -12.02 -7.49 -2.46
CA THR A 30 -12.03 -6.15 -3.07
C THR A 30 -12.81 -5.20 -2.19
N PHE A 31 -12.49 -3.92 -2.21
CA PHE A 31 -13.44 -2.91 -1.76
C PHE A 31 -14.66 -2.90 -2.68
N ASP A 32 -15.84 -2.59 -2.14
CA ASP A 32 -17.09 -2.54 -2.90
C ASP A 32 -17.25 -1.23 -3.69
N GLN A 33 -16.19 -0.85 -4.40
CA GLN A 33 -16.19 0.30 -5.30
C GLN A 33 -15.12 0.13 -6.38
N THR A 34 -15.42 0.69 -7.55
CA THR A 34 -14.47 0.82 -8.65
C THR A 34 -13.49 1.96 -8.43
N ILE A 35 -12.38 1.97 -9.17
CA ILE A 35 -11.41 3.07 -9.13
C ILE A 35 -12.01 4.42 -9.53
N VAL A 36 -12.97 4.42 -10.48
CA VAL A 36 -13.66 5.63 -10.93
C VAL A 36 -14.54 6.20 -9.82
N GLN A 37 -15.35 5.35 -9.17
CA GLN A 37 -16.19 5.76 -8.03
C GLN A 37 -15.35 6.28 -6.87
N PHE A 38 -14.24 5.60 -6.54
CA PHE A 38 -13.29 6.06 -5.54
C PHE A 38 -12.79 7.47 -5.87
N ARG A 39 -12.24 7.68 -7.07
CA ARG A 39 -11.64 8.96 -7.46
C ARG A 39 -12.66 10.09 -7.41
N THR A 40 -13.86 9.87 -7.94
CA THR A 40 -14.92 10.88 -7.92
C THR A 40 -15.25 11.32 -6.50
N ARG A 41 -15.47 10.35 -5.59
CA ARG A 41 -15.76 10.67 -4.18
C ARG A 41 -14.56 11.30 -3.47
N PHE A 42 -13.35 10.80 -3.72
CA PHE A 42 -12.12 11.30 -3.13
C PHE A 42 -11.89 12.77 -3.47
N ASN A 43 -12.00 13.14 -4.76
CA ASN A 43 -11.80 14.52 -5.21
C ASN A 43 -12.91 15.45 -4.70
N LEU A 44 -14.16 14.96 -4.59
CA LEU A 44 -15.26 15.72 -4.00
C LEU A 44 -15.01 16.06 -2.53
N SER A 45 -14.48 15.10 -1.76
CA SER A 45 -14.17 15.30 -0.35
C SER A 45 -12.85 16.03 -0.10
N ASN A 46 -11.95 16.09 -1.08
CA ASN A 46 -10.62 16.69 -0.94
C ASN A 46 -10.30 17.59 -2.15
N PRO A 47 -10.99 18.74 -2.32
CA PRO A 47 -10.85 19.59 -3.50
C PRO A 47 -9.45 20.19 -3.68
N THR A 48 -8.66 20.28 -2.61
CA THR A 48 -7.27 20.78 -2.60
C THR A 48 -6.22 19.69 -2.81
N LEU A 49 -6.63 18.41 -2.79
CA LEU A 49 -5.75 17.25 -2.98
C LEU A 49 -6.29 16.35 -4.09
N PRO A 50 -6.55 16.84 -5.31
CA PRO A 50 -7.15 16.02 -6.35
C PRO A 50 -6.21 14.89 -6.79
N ILE A 51 -6.79 13.76 -7.18
CA ILE A 51 -6.12 12.69 -7.92
C ILE A 51 -6.63 12.70 -9.36
N GLY A 52 -5.69 12.68 -10.30
CA GLY A 52 -5.96 12.60 -11.73
C GLY A 52 -6.58 11.26 -12.14
N GLU A 53 -6.74 11.04 -13.43
CA GLU A 53 -7.22 9.75 -13.92
C GLU A 53 -6.17 8.65 -13.71
N PHE A 54 -6.65 7.43 -13.42
CA PHE A 54 -5.81 6.26 -13.32
C PHE A 54 -5.62 5.66 -14.71
N ARG A 55 -4.36 5.57 -15.15
CA ARG A 55 -3.98 4.96 -16.42
C ARG A 55 -3.38 3.58 -16.17
N VAL A 56 -3.72 2.62 -17.02
CA VAL A 56 -3.16 1.27 -16.95
C VAL A 56 -1.64 1.36 -17.18
N VAL A 57 -0.86 0.73 -16.29
CA VAL A 57 0.61 0.78 -16.33
C VAL A 57 1.19 -0.55 -16.83
N ASP A 58 0.57 -1.67 -16.46
CA ASP A 58 1.06 -2.98 -16.84
C ASP A 58 -0.07 -4.02 -16.87
N THR A 59 -0.16 -4.74 -17.99
CA THR A 59 -1.03 -5.90 -18.22
C THR A 59 -0.23 -7.11 -18.76
N SER A 60 1.10 -7.04 -18.75
CA SER A 60 2.03 -7.91 -19.49
C SER A 60 1.89 -9.40 -19.19
N ASN A 61 1.29 -9.76 -18.05
CA ASN A 61 0.86 -11.12 -17.81
C ASN A 61 -0.66 -11.25 -18.08
N ALA A 62 -1.02 -11.77 -19.27
CA ALA A 62 -2.41 -12.02 -19.63
C ALA A 62 -3.14 -12.96 -18.63
N ALA A 63 -2.38 -13.82 -17.93
CA ALA A 63 -2.88 -14.70 -16.87
C ALA A 63 -3.06 -13.97 -15.52
N SER A 64 -2.61 -12.72 -15.39
CA SER A 64 -2.90 -11.88 -14.23
C SER A 64 -4.41 -11.66 -14.11
N LEU A 65 -4.96 -12.01 -12.95
CA LEU A 65 -6.33 -11.66 -12.55
C LEU A 65 -6.47 -10.17 -12.16
N LEU A 66 -5.40 -9.39 -12.33
CA LEU A 66 -5.30 -8.01 -11.90
C LEU A 66 -4.97 -7.07 -13.06
N THR A 67 -5.60 -5.90 -13.04
CA THR A 67 -5.20 -4.73 -13.83
C THR A 67 -4.46 -3.75 -12.92
N ARG A 68 -3.23 -3.37 -13.28
CA ARG A 68 -2.49 -2.33 -12.54
C ARG A 68 -2.68 -0.98 -13.18
N ALA A 69 -3.00 0.03 -12.38
CA ALA A 69 -3.15 1.40 -12.84
C ALA A 69 -2.49 2.39 -11.89
N ALA A 70 -2.11 3.55 -12.40
CA ALA A 70 -1.54 4.63 -11.61
C ALA A 70 -2.00 6.01 -12.10
N SER A 71 -1.98 6.96 -11.19
CA SER A 71 -2.21 8.38 -11.47
C SER A 71 -1.05 9.18 -10.91
N LYS A 72 -0.45 10.02 -11.75
CA LYS A 72 0.60 10.95 -11.33
C LYS A 72 -0.05 12.15 -10.64
N ILE A 73 0.34 12.42 -9.39
CA ILE A 73 -0.11 13.62 -8.66
C ILE A 73 0.88 14.76 -8.93
N ASN A 74 2.18 14.48 -8.81
CA ASN A 74 3.27 15.34 -9.26
C ASN A 74 4.52 14.47 -9.59
N ASP A 75 5.68 15.08 -9.78
CA ASP A 75 6.92 14.36 -10.13
C ASP A 75 7.42 13.40 -9.04
N HIS A 76 7.02 13.61 -7.79
CA HIS A 76 7.50 12.88 -6.61
C HIS A 76 6.38 12.18 -5.85
N LEU A 77 5.14 12.24 -6.33
CA LEU A 77 3.98 11.69 -5.63
C LEU A 77 3.04 11.05 -6.65
N TYR A 78 2.68 9.81 -6.41
CA TYR A 78 1.79 9.06 -7.28
C TYR A 78 0.81 8.20 -6.47
N ALA A 79 -0.37 8.02 -7.06
CA ALA A 79 -1.35 7.05 -6.61
C ALA A 79 -1.26 5.81 -7.50
N SER A 80 -1.27 4.61 -6.93
CA SER A 80 -1.27 3.37 -7.70
C SER A 80 -2.26 2.36 -7.12
N THR A 81 -2.74 1.46 -7.96
CA THR A 81 -3.78 0.50 -7.59
C THR A 81 -3.63 -0.81 -8.34
N ALA A 82 -4.02 -1.90 -7.69
CA ALA A 82 -4.35 -3.15 -8.36
C ALA A 82 -5.87 -3.35 -8.32
N LEU A 83 -6.43 -3.60 -9.49
CA LEU A 83 -7.86 -3.77 -9.70
C LEU A 83 -8.16 -5.21 -10.06
N GLU A 84 -9.29 -5.72 -9.60
CA GLU A 84 -9.81 -6.99 -10.06
C GLU A 84 -10.22 -6.88 -11.54
N LYS A 85 -9.70 -7.79 -12.36
CA LYS A 85 -10.01 -7.86 -13.79
C LYS A 85 -11.50 -8.12 -14.00
N GLY A 86 -12.10 -7.41 -14.95
CA GLY A 86 -13.53 -7.52 -15.28
C GLY A 86 -14.44 -6.62 -14.44
N THR A 87 -14.17 -6.44 -13.15
CA THR A 87 -15.00 -5.59 -12.28
C THR A 87 -14.44 -4.18 -12.08
N GLY A 88 -13.12 -4.02 -12.17
CA GLY A 88 -12.45 -2.75 -11.86
C GLY A 88 -12.51 -2.37 -10.38
N LYS A 89 -12.96 -3.30 -9.51
CA LYS A 89 -12.99 -3.11 -8.06
C LYS A 89 -11.58 -3.13 -7.49
N ILE A 90 -11.37 -2.34 -6.45
CA ILE A 90 -10.05 -2.08 -5.88
C ILE A 90 -9.63 -3.23 -4.97
N LYS A 91 -8.47 -3.85 -5.23
CA LYS A 91 -7.83 -4.81 -4.31
C LYS A 91 -6.76 -4.17 -3.44
N THR A 92 -6.14 -3.09 -3.91
CA THR A 92 -5.23 -2.26 -3.11
C THR A 92 -5.19 -0.86 -3.73
N LEU A 93 -5.04 0.16 -2.89
CA LEU A 93 -4.81 1.52 -3.33
C LEU A 93 -3.68 2.11 -2.49
N GLN A 94 -2.73 2.76 -3.15
CA GLN A 94 -1.47 3.16 -2.56
C GLN A 94 -1.16 4.61 -2.94
N ILE A 95 -0.62 5.37 -2.00
CA ILE A 95 0.07 6.64 -2.24
C ILE A 95 1.55 6.40 -1.99
N THR A 96 2.39 6.74 -2.96
CA THR A 96 3.84 6.64 -2.82
C THR A 96 4.50 7.96 -3.11
N TRP A 97 5.34 8.39 -2.17
CA TRP A 97 6.18 9.56 -2.27
C TRP A 97 7.63 9.14 -2.54
N LEU A 98 8.30 9.81 -3.46
CA LEU A 98 9.70 9.61 -3.82
C LEU A 98 10.51 10.77 -3.23
N PRO A 99 11.27 10.54 -2.13
CA PRO A 99 12.12 11.56 -1.55
C PRO A 99 13.14 12.08 -2.57
N GLN A 100 13.36 13.39 -2.55
CA GLN A 100 14.48 14.02 -3.26
C GLN A 100 15.70 14.08 -2.32
N GLN A 101 16.89 14.29 -2.90
CA GLN A 101 18.13 14.47 -2.12
C GLN A 101 18.01 15.64 -1.11
N GLU A 102 17.35 16.72 -1.51
CA GLU A 102 16.95 17.79 -0.60
C GLU A 102 15.48 17.61 -0.21
N GLU A 103 15.25 16.94 0.91
CA GLU A 103 13.91 16.69 1.43
C GLU A 103 13.23 18.00 1.85
N SER A 104 12.21 18.41 1.10
CA SER A 104 11.35 19.54 1.49
C SER A 104 10.31 19.10 2.51
N GLU A 105 10.30 19.74 3.68
CA GLU A 105 9.29 19.52 4.73
C GLU A 105 7.86 19.71 4.17
N ALA A 106 7.66 20.70 3.30
CA ALA A 106 6.39 20.93 2.63
C ALA A 106 5.99 19.78 1.69
N ALA A 107 6.94 19.20 0.94
CA ALA A 107 6.67 18.06 0.07
C ALA A 107 6.31 16.81 0.88
N ARG A 108 7.01 16.58 2.00
CA ARG A 108 6.71 15.48 2.92
C ARG A 108 5.33 15.65 3.56
N LYS A 109 5.00 16.87 4.01
CA LYS A 109 3.68 17.20 4.56
C LYS A 109 2.58 16.96 3.52
N LEU A 110 2.78 17.37 2.27
CA LEU A 110 1.84 17.11 1.18
C LEU A 110 1.62 15.60 0.97
N ALA A 111 2.69 14.81 0.95
CA ALA A 111 2.59 13.36 0.85
C ALA A 111 1.76 12.75 1.99
N ILE A 112 2.03 13.15 3.23
CA ILE A 112 1.27 12.72 4.41
C ILE A 112 -0.21 13.14 4.30
N SER A 113 -0.51 14.35 3.81
CA SER A 113 -1.88 14.80 3.58
C SER A 113 -2.63 13.90 2.58
N TYR A 114 -1.99 13.49 1.47
CA TYR A 114 -2.60 12.54 0.53
C TYR A 114 -2.79 11.15 1.14
N MET A 115 -1.82 10.65 1.89
CA MET A 115 -1.93 9.35 2.59
C MET A 115 -3.05 9.38 3.64
N ALA A 116 -3.17 10.47 4.39
CA ALA A 116 -4.22 10.69 5.38
C ALA A 116 -5.60 10.79 4.73
N ALA A 117 -5.73 11.57 3.65
CA ALA A 117 -6.96 11.63 2.86
C ALA A 117 -7.35 10.25 2.31
N LEU A 118 -6.38 9.45 1.85
CA LEU A 118 -6.62 8.08 1.43
C LEU A 118 -7.16 7.23 2.59
N SER A 119 -6.54 7.31 3.78
CA SER A 119 -7.06 6.61 4.96
C SER A 119 -8.50 7.00 5.29
N ARG A 120 -8.84 8.30 5.26
CA ARG A 120 -10.21 8.77 5.54
C ARG A 120 -11.24 8.28 4.53
N ALA A 121 -10.85 8.13 3.26
CA ALA A 121 -11.74 7.65 2.20
C ALA A 121 -12.28 6.22 2.45
N PHE A 122 -11.62 5.44 3.32
CA PHE A 122 -12.00 4.09 3.74
C PHE A 122 -12.28 3.98 5.25
N SER A 123 -12.17 5.09 5.98
CA SER A 123 -12.46 5.19 7.42
C SER A 123 -13.10 6.56 7.69
N PRO A 124 -14.34 6.78 7.23
CA PRO A 124 -14.97 8.10 7.20
C PRO A 124 -15.27 8.69 8.58
N SER A 125 -15.12 7.90 9.65
CA SER A 125 -15.24 8.37 11.04
C SER A 125 -14.03 9.18 11.51
N LEU A 126 -12.91 9.16 10.77
CA LEU A 126 -11.71 9.90 11.12
C LEU A 126 -11.81 11.36 10.66
N THR A 127 -11.48 12.30 11.56
CA THR A 127 -11.23 13.70 11.16
C THR A 127 -9.92 13.81 10.37
N GLU A 128 -9.69 14.98 9.78
CA GLU A 128 -8.44 15.26 9.10
C GLU A 128 -7.23 15.09 10.01
N GLU A 129 -7.27 15.69 11.20
CA GLU A 129 -6.20 15.63 12.18
C GLU A 129 -5.95 14.20 12.66
N GLN A 130 -7.02 13.45 12.95
CA GLN A 130 -6.93 12.06 13.38
C GLN A 130 -6.29 11.17 12.31
N SER A 131 -6.62 11.39 11.05
CA SER A 131 -6.02 10.62 9.96
C SER A 131 -4.55 10.96 9.70
N VAL A 132 -4.15 12.22 9.87
CA VAL A 132 -2.74 12.63 9.79
C VAL A 132 -1.94 12.02 10.94
N ALA A 133 -2.48 12.07 12.16
CA ALA A 133 -1.86 11.45 13.33
C ALA A 133 -1.69 9.93 13.13
N LYS A 134 -2.76 9.25 12.70
CA LYS A 134 -2.74 7.82 12.38
C LYS A 134 -1.67 7.46 11.35
N VAL A 135 -1.65 8.14 10.20
CA VAL A 135 -0.67 7.83 9.16
C VAL A 135 0.75 8.08 9.66
N THR A 136 0.98 9.19 10.38
CA THR A 136 2.30 9.50 10.95
C THR A 136 2.76 8.42 11.94
N GLU A 137 1.86 7.93 12.79
CA GLU A 137 2.14 6.82 13.71
C GLU A 137 2.49 5.53 12.95
N LEU A 138 1.71 5.18 11.92
CA LEU A 138 1.98 4.00 11.09
C LEU A 138 3.35 4.10 10.42
N LEU A 139 3.67 5.24 9.79
CA LEU A 139 4.96 5.48 9.15
C LEU A 139 6.12 5.37 10.17
N THR A 140 5.92 5.87 11.39
CA THR A 140 6.90 5.79 12.47
C THR A 140 7.14 4.34 12.89
N LYS A 141 6.07 3.55 13.07
CA LYS A 141 6.17 2.11 13.36
C LYS A 141 6.84 1.33 12.23
N GLY A 142 6.60 1.73 10.98
CA GLY A 142 7.20 1.10 9.79
C GLY A 142 8.68 1.39 9.56
N LYS A 143 9.24 2.42 10.22
CA LYS A 143 10.62 2.83 10.00
C LYS A 143 11.61 1.70 10.34
N GLY A 144 12.56 1.44 9.43
CA GLY A 144 13.56 0.38 9.58
C GLY A 144 13.04 -1.04 9.34
N GLN A 145 11.75 -1.21 9.05
CA GLN A 145 11.15 -2.49 8.68
C GLN A 145 11.01 -2.59 7.16
N ARG A 146 10.94 -3.82 6.62
CA ARG A 146 10.64 -4.03 5.19
C ARG A 146 9.27 -3.44 4.82
N PHE A 147 8.30 -3.64 5.69
CA PHE A 147 7.00 -3.00 5.71
C PHE A 147 6.40 -3.20 7.11
N TYR A 148 5.47 -2.35 7.48
CA TYR A 148 4.63 -2.53 8.66
C TYR A 148 3.17 -2.57 8.23
N GLN A 149 2.34 -3.32 8.94
CA GLN A 149 0.93 -3.44 8.62
C GLN A 149 0.08 -3.42 9.89
N GLN A 150 -1.09 -2.80 9.80
CA GLN A 150 -2.05 -2.72 10.89
C GLN A 150 -3.46 -2.98 10.36
N THR A 151 -4.15 -3.91 10.99
CA THR A 151 -5.54 -4.26 10.65
C THR A 151 -6.50 -3.38 11.43
N GLU A 152 -7.53 -2.88 10.75
CA GLU A 152 -8.56 -2.01 11.29
C GLU A 152 -9.92 -2.37 10.67
N GLY A 153 -10.77 -3.04 11.46
CA GLY A 153 -12.03 -3.57 10.95
C GLY A 153 -11.80 -4.45 9.72
N ALA A 154 -12.51 -4.17 8.62
CA ALA A 154 -12.41 -4.90 7.36
C ALA A 154 -11.28 -4.42 6.42
N MET A 155 -10.33 -3.62 6.92
CA MET A 155 -9.21 -3.09 6.15
C MET A 155 -7.88 -3.38 6.84
N ARG A 156 -6.81 -3.42 6.07
CA ARG A 156 -5.43 -3.35 6.55
C ARG A 156 -4.72 -2.16 5.92
N CYS A 157 -4.08 -1.36 6.76
CA CYS A 157 -3.10 -0.38 6.32
C CYS A 157 -1.72 -1.04 6.22
N VAL A 158 -0.99 -0.73 5.15
CA VAL A 158 0.39 -1.20 4.95
C VAL A 158 1.26 0.01 4.67
N VAL A 159 2.40 0.12 5.35
CA VAL A 159 3.41 1.14 5.10
C VAL A 159 4.73 0.49 4.75
N ALA A 160 5.46 1.09 3.82
CA ALA A 160 6.82 0.68 3.49
C ALA A 160 7.67 1.93 3.30
N ASP A 161 8.76 2.03 4.06
CA ASP A 161 9.77 3.07 3.92
C ASP A 161 11.01 2.43 3.29
N ASN A 162 11.19 2.65 1.99
CA ASN A 162 12.33 2.11 1.25
C ASN A 162 13.43 3.17 1.06
N GLY A 163 13.48 4.20 1.91
CA GLY A 163 14.40 5.32 1.78
C GLY A 163 14.22 6.05 0.44
N GLU A 164 15.31 6.20 -0.31
CA GLU A 164 15.31 6.87 -1.62
C GLU A 164 14.38 6.22 -2.65
N LYS A 165 14.01 4.94 -2.48
CA LYS A 165 13.08 4.25 -3.39
C LYS A 165 11.62 4.60 -3.14
N GLY A 166 11.33 5.28 -2.04
CA GLY A 166 10.02 5.84 -1.77
C GLY A 166 9.39 5.38 -0.46
N LEU A 167 8.53 6.26 0.04
CA LEU A 167 7.65 6.05 1.18
C LEU A 167 6.24 5.74 0.68
N THR A 168 5.72 4.56 1.02
CA THR A 168 4.41 4.09 0.57
C THR A 168 3.46 3.93 1.74
N PHE A 169 2.22 4.38 1.56
CA PHE A 169 1.07 4.02 2.38
C PHE A 169 0.02 3.37 1.49
N ALA A 170 -0.53 2.24 1.92
CA ALA A 170 -1.51 1.47 1.17
C ALA A 170 -2.69 1.06 2.06
N VAL A 171 -3.86 0.94 1.44
CA VAL A 171 -5.07 0.38 2.04
C VAL A 171 -5.49 -0.86 1.25
N GLU A 172 -5.75 -1.93 1.97
CA GLU A 172 -6.13 -3.23 1.43
C GLU A 172 -7.39 -3.73 2.15
N PRO A 173 -8.40 -4.25 1.44
CA PRO A 173 -9.51 -4.93 2.08
C PRO A 173 -9.01 -6.24 2.71
N ILE A 174 -9.60 -6.65 3.82
CA ILE A 174 -9.38 -7.96 4.39
C ILE A 174 -10.71 -8.71 4.52
N LYS A 175 -10.65 -10.02 4.34
CA LYS A 175 -11.79 -10.89 4.64
C LYS A 175 -11.86 -11.00 6.15
N LEU A 176 -12.96 -10.54 6.74
CA LEU A 176 -13.26 -10.81 8.13
C LEU A 176 -13.63 -12.29 8.24
N THR A 177 -12.78 -13.08 8.88
CA THR A 177 -13.16 -14.40 9.40
C THR A 177 -13.65 -14.18 10.82
N LEU A 178 -14.86 -14.64 11.13
CA LEU A 178 -15.29 -14.76 12.52
C LEU A 178 -14.28 -15.68 13.22
N SER A 179 -13.68 -15.23 14.31
CA SER A 179 -12.95 -16.14 15.19
C SER A 179 -13.93 -17.23 15.63
N GLU A 180 -13.54 -18.49 15.53
CA GLU A 180 -14.33 -19.57 16.13
C GLU A 180 -14.47 -19.28 17.65
N PRO A 181 -15.68 -19.46 18.22
CA PRO A 181 -15.96 -19.15 19.61
C PRO A 181 -15.14 -19.99 20.60
#